data_AF-A0A2S7PIK1-F1
#
_entry.id   AF-A0A2S7PIK1-F1
#
_cell.length_a   1.000
_cell.length_b   1.000
_cell.length_c   1.000
_cell.angle_alpha   90.00
_cell.angle_beta   90.00
_cell.angle_gamma   90.00
#
_symmetry.space_group_name_H-M   'P 1'
#
loop_
_entity.id
_entity.type
_entity.pdbx_description
1 polymer ?
#
loop_
_entity_poly.entity_id
_entity_poly.type
_entity_poly.pdbx_seq_one_letter_code
_entity_poly.pdbx_strand_id
1 'polypeptide(L)'
;MPPSSTSSDGHSSDSQGLRIVVGGDDGKPSTLTTPLIPQITNTSLSPSPAGYDYKAALTSDLSQDPRVLSVHDVGPHSPGDKTAYPHFAVDAAKLIAAGKADRALLICGTGLGVAISANKVTGVRAVTAHDSFSVERAVLSNDAQVLCLGQRVIGLELARRLTREWLGYTFDPVSGVVEGCGEGMC
;
A
#
# COMPACT_ATOMS: atom_id res chain seq x y z
N MET A 1 23.84 -22.98 52.04
CA MET A 1 24.02 -22.65 50.61
C MET A 1 23.04 -21.54 50.25
N PRO A 2 23.49 -20.43 49.65
CA PRO A 2 22.63 -19.32 49.20
C PRO A 2 21.92 -19.68 47.87
N PRO A 3 20.91 -18.89 47.43
CA PRO A 3 19.87 -19.36 46.52
C PRO A 3 20.25 -19.19 45.05
N SER A 4 19.86 -20.14 44.20
CA SER A 4 19.89 -20.00 42.75
C SER A 4 18.59 -19.36 42.25
N SER A 5 18.67 -18.07 41.96
CA SER A 5 17.74 -17.33 41.12
C SER A 5 17.92 -17.72 39.65
N THR A 6 16.84 -18.16 38.99
CA THR A 6 16.67 -17.95 37.55
C THR A 6 15.18 -17.74 37.29
N SER A 7 14.73 -16.49 37.41
CA SER A 7 13.54 -16.00 36.73
C SER A 7 13.89 -15.94 35.24
N SER A 8 13.44 -16.93 34.49
CA SER A 8 13.41 -16.84 33.04
C SER A 8 12.24 -15.95 32.66
N ASP A 9 12.50 -14.64 32.58
CA ASP A 9 11.60 -13.71 31.91
C ASP A 9 11.62 -14.05 30.42
N GLY A 10 10.71 -14.95 30.05
CA GLY A 10 10.38 -15.23 28.66
C GLY A 10 9.91 -13.93 28.03
N HIS A 11 10.79 -13.32 27.24
CA HIS A 11 10.41 -12.31 26.28
C HIS A 11 9.43 -13.00 25.32
N SER A 12 8.13 -12.77 25.54
CA SER A 12 7.11 -13.09 24.54
C SER A 12 7.47 -12.27 23.31
N SER A 13 7.95 -12.94 22.27
CA SER A 13 8.04 -12.38 20.93
C SER A 13 6.63 -12.08 20.46
N ASP A 14 6.16 -10.88 20.80
CA ASP A 14 4.89 -10.33 20.35
C ASP A 14 5.07 -10.08 18.85
N SER A 15 4.83 -11.10 18.04
CA SER A 15 4.81 -10.98 16.59
C SER A 15 3.58 -10.16 16.22
N GLN A 16 3.66 -8.84 16.38
CA GLN A 16 2.61 -7.91 16.02
C GLN A 16 2.47 -7.92 14.50
N GLY A 17 1.51 -8.68 13.99
CA GLY A 17 1.22 -8.73 12.56
C GLY A 17 0.80 -7.35 12.03
N LEU A 18 1.03 -7.12 10.73
CA LEU A 18 0.78 -5.83 10.09
C LEU A 18 -0.73 -5.55 9.99
N ARG A 19 -1.16 -4.35 10.38
CA ARG A 19 -2.50 -3.82 10.10
C ARG A 19 -2.46 -3.13 8.74
N ILE A 20 -3.15 -3.71 7.77
CA ILE A 20 -3.14 -3.26 6.38
C ILE A 20 -4.44 -2.53 6.04
N VAL A 21 -4.33 -1.39 5.36
CA VAL A 21 -5.47 -0.74 4.71
C VAL A 21 -5.41 -1.00 3.21
N VAL A 22 -6.55 -1.34 2.59
CA VAL A 22 -6.64 -1.53 1.15
C VAL A 22 -7.68 -0.57 0.58
N GLY A 23 -7.35 0.09 -0.53
CA GLY A 23 -8.26 0.99 -1.22
C GLY A 23 -8.05 0.99 -2.73
N GLY A 24 -9.02 1.49 -3.49
CA GLY A 24 -8.87 1.60 -4.94
C GLY A 24 -9.64 2.71 -5.63
N ASP A 25 -9.79 2.58 -6.95
CA ASP A 25 -10.44 3.56 -7.83
C ASP A 25 -11.61 2.92 -8.62
N ASP A 26 -12.63 3.72 -8.91
CA ASP A 26 -13.79 3.34 -9.73
C ASP A 26 -13.47 3.38 -11.24
N GLY A 27 -12.30 3.89 -11.62
CA GLY A 27 -11.76 3.85 -12.97
C GLY A 27 -12.35 4.84 -13.95
N LYS A 28 -13.05 5.87 -13.48
CA LYS A 28 -13.45 6.96 -14.35
C LYS A 28 -12.22 7.76 -14.80
N PRO A 29 -12.13 8.12 -16.09
CA PRO A 29 -11.19 9.15 -16.49
C PRO A 29 -11.51 10.44 -15.71
N SER A 30 -10.49 11.06 -15.11
CA SER A 30 -10.62 12.42 -14.58
C SER A 30 -11.23 13.29 -15.68
N THR A 31 -12.41 13.85 -15.44
CA THR A 31 -13.21 14.56 -16.44
C THR A 31 -12.46 15.79 -16.99
N LEU A 32 -11.68 15.60 -18.04
CA LEU A 32 -11.37 16.61 -19.03
C LEU A 32 -12.31 16.36 -20.21
N THR A 33 -13.37 17.16 -20.24
CA THR A 33 -14.41 17.16 -21.27
C THR A 33 -13.78 17.32 -22.66
N THR A 34 -13.75 16.26 -23.45
CA THR A 34 -13.44 16.35 -24.88
C THR A 34 -14.73 16.04 -25.65
N PRO A 35 -15.15 16.87 -26.62
CA PRO A 35 -16.42 16.69 -27.31
C PRO A 35 -16.42 15.44 -28.21
N LEU A 36 -17.62 14.89 -28.35
CA LEU A 36 -17.98 13.61 -28.94
C LEU A 36 -17.57 13.48 -30.41
N ILE A 37 -16.78 12.46 -30.74
CA ILE A 37 -16.73 11.84 -32.08
C ILE A 37 -17.47 10.50 -31.96
N PRO A 38 -18.46 10.20 -32.81
CA PRO A 38 -19.18 8.93 -32.72
C PRO A 38 -18.27 7.79 -33.21
N GLN A 39 -17.87 6.91 -32.29
CA GLN A 39 -17.15 5.68 -32.65
C GLN A 39 -18.16 4.54 -32.81
N ILE A 40 -18.29 4.06 -34.04
CA ILE A 40 -18.99 2.83 -34.37
C ILE A 40 -18.03 1.67 -34.10
N THR A 41 -18.19 0.96 -32.98
CA THR A 41 -17.67 -0.42 -32.82
C THR A 41 -18.60 -1.24 -31.93
N ASN A 42 -19.17 -2.29 -32.52
CA ASN A 42 -19.79 -3.41 -31.82
C ASN A 42 -18.73 -4.13 -31.00
N THR A 43 -18.67 -3.88 -29.69
CA THR A 43 -18.39 -4.83 -28.59
C THR A 43 -18.54 -4.03 -27.29
N SER A 44 -19.64 -4.19 -26.55
CA SER A 44 -19.81 -3.55 -25.24
C SER A 44 -19.00 -4.27 -24.16
N LEU A 45 -17.67 -4.14 -24.22
CA LEU A 45 -16.81 -4.43 -23.07
C LEU A 45 -17.07 -3.29 -22.07
N SER A 46 -17.91 -3.53 -21.07
CA SER A 46 -18.04 -2.56 -19.97
C SER A 46 -16.66 -2.42 -19.33
N PRO A 47 -16.02 -1.23 -19.34
CA PRO A 47 -14.72 -1.08 -18.70
C PRO A 47 -14.91 -1.35 -17.21
N SER A 48 -14.40 -2.48 -16.73
CA SER A 48 -14.38 -2.77 -15.30
C SER A 48 -13.75 -1.59 -14.55
N PRO A 49 -14.30 -1.20 -13.39
CA PRO A 49 -13.74 -0.14 -12.56
C PRO A 49 -12.25 -0.37 -12.34
N ALA A 50 -11.45 0.67 -12.50
CA ALA A 50 -10.00 0.54 -12.59
C ALA A 50 -9.42 0.30 -11.20
N GLY A 51 -9.28 -0.95 -10.81
CA GLY A 51 -8.67 -1.34 -9.54
C GLY A 51 -9.56 -2.22 -8.68
N TYR A 52 -10.88 -2.27 -8.94
CA TYR A 52 -11.81 -3.02 -8.08
C TYR A 52 -11.51 -4.53 -8.04
N ASP A 53 -11.30 -5.14 -9.20
CA ASP A 53 -11.06 -6.59 -9.31
C ASP A 53 -9.74 -6.98 -8.63
N TYR A 54 -8.68 -6.20 -8.85
CA TYR A 54 -7.38 -6.44 -8.22
C TYR A 54 -7.44 -6.19 -6.71
N LYS A 55 -8.14 -5.13 -6.28
CA LYS A 55 -8.36 -4.83 -4.87
C LYS A 55 -9.04 -6.00 -4.16
N ALA A 56 -10.12 -6.53 -4.73
CA ALA A 56 -10.83 -7.67 -4.15
C ALA A 56 -9.93 -8.92 -4.04
N ALA A 57 -9.18 -9.24 -5.10
CA ALA A 57 -8.26 -10.38 -5.09
C ALA A 57 -7.13 -10.21 -4.07
N LEU A 58 -6.49 -9.04 -4.02
CA LEU A 58 -5.39 -8.76 -3.10
C LEU A 58 -5.86 -8.64 -1.64
N THR A 59 -7.04 -8.09 -1.38
CA THR A 59 -7.66 -8.11 -0.04
C THR A 59 -7.88 -9.54 0.44
N SER A 60 -8.36 -10.43 -0.43
CA SER A 60 -8.51 -11.85 -0.11
C SER A 60 -7.16 -12.49 0.23
N ASP A 61 -6.14 -12.27 -0.59
CA ASP A 61 -4.81 -12.83 -0.36
C ASP A 61 -4.17 -12.32 0.94
N LEU A 62 -4.26 -11.00 1.19
CA LEU A 62 -3.74 -10.37 2.41
C LEU A 62 -4.42 -10.91 3.67
N SER A 63 -5.73 -11.17 3.61
CA SER A 63 -6.48 -11.70 4.75
C SER A 63 -6.10 -13.14 5.12
N GLN A 64 -5.39 -13.84 4.24
CA GLN A 64 -4.89 -15.20 4.46
C GLN A 64 -3.38 -15.25 4.77
N ASP A 65 -2.66 -14.12 4.68
CA ASP A 65 -1.23 -14.08 4.94
C ASP A 65 -0.97 -13.99 6.46
N PRO A 66 -0.16 -14.90 7.04
CA PRO A 66 0.07 -14.92 8.49
C PRO A 66 0.84 -13.69 9.02
N ARG A 67 1.45 -12.89 8.14
CA ARG A 67 2.11 -11.63 8.53
C ARG A 67 1.13 -10.48 8.70
N VAL A 68 -0.13 -10.65 8.31
CA VAL A 68 -1.18 -9.61 8.35
C VAL A 68 -2.12 -9.90 9.51
N LEU A 69 -2.25 -8.94 10.43
CA LEU A 69 -3.14 -9.04 11.59
C LEU A 69 -4.59 -8.71 11.22
N SER A 70 -4.79 -7.67 10.41
CA SER A 70 -6.11 -7.20 10.03
C SER A 70 -6.06 -6.44 8.71
N VAL A 71 -7.11 -6.59 7.90
CA VAL A 71 -7.30 -5.83 6.66
C VAL A 71 -8.50 -4.90 6.80
N HIS A 72 -8.29 -3.60 6.58
CA HIS A 72 -9.35 -2.59 6.53
C HIS A 72 -9.55 -2.12 5.09
N ASP A 73 -10.68 -2.46 4.48
CA ASP A 73 -11.03 -2.05 3.11
C ASP A 73 -11.78 -0.72 3.13
N VAL A 74 -11.13 0.37 2.70
CA VAL A 74 -11.74 1.72 2.64
C VAL A 74 -12.63 1.91 1.41
N GLY A 75 -12.66 0.95 0.48
CA GLY A 75 -13.46 1.00 -0.72
C GLY A 75 -12.67 1.32 -1.99
N PRO A 76 -13.35 1.42 -3.15
CA PRO A 76 -14.80 1.30 -3.32
C PRO A 76 -15.31 -0.12 -3.06
N HIS A 77 -16.48 -0.28 -2.41
CA HIS A 77 -17.07 -1.61 -2.11
C HIS A 77 -18.02 -2.12 -3.19
N SER A 78 -18.26 -1.33 -4.23
CA SER A 78 -19.04 -1.76 -5.38
C SER A 78 -18.45 -1.16 -6.66
N PRO A 79 -18.63 -1.83 -7.81
CA PRO A 79 -18.18 -1.30 -9.09
C PRO A 79 -18.95 -0.06 -9.56
N GLY A 80 -20.11 0.22 -8.96
CA GLY A 80 -20.94 1.39 -9.27
C GLY A 80 -20.68 2.61 -8.40
N ASP A 81 -19.76 2.52 -7.43
CA ASP A 81 -19.39 3.64 -6.57
C ASP A 81 -18.83 4.78 -7.44
N LYS A 82 -19.26 6.02 -7.16
CA LYS A 82 -18.85 7.22 -7.91
C LYS A 82 -17.89 8.10 -7.14
N THR A 83 -17.44 7.65 -5.97
CA THR A 83 -16.47 8.36 -5.15
C THR A 83 -15.14 8.42 -5.88
N ALA A 84 -14.59 9.63 -6.03
CA ALA A 84 -13.33 9.81 -6.73
C ALA A 84 -12.16 9.18 -5.94
N TYR A 85 -11.22 8.54 -6.65
CA TYR A 85 -10.05 7.88 -6.05
C TYR A 85 -9.26 8.69 -5.02
N PRO A 86 -9.15 10.05 -5.08
CA PRO A 86 -8.41 10.78 -4.07
C PRO A 86 -8.99 10.61 -2.68
N HIS A 87 -10.31 10.41 -2.55
CA HIS A 87 -10.94 10.21 -1.24
C HIS A 87 -10.45 8.91 -0.58
N PHE A 88 -10.52 7.78 -1.30
CA PHE A 88 -10.05 6.49 -0.79
C PHE A 88 -8.55 6.53 -0.47
N ALA A 89 -7.73 7.15 -1.32
CA ALA A 89 -6.30 7.28 -1.09
C ALA A 89 -5.98 8.13 0.15
N VAL A 90 -6.68 9.25 0.33
CA VAL A 90 -6.50 10.15 1.48
C VAL A 90 -7.01 9.50 2.77
N ASP A 91 -8.12 8.78 2.73
CA ASP A 91 -8.67 8.10 3.91
C ASP A 91 -7.74 6.99 4.38
N ALA A 92 -7.20 6.19 3.45
CA ALA A 92 -6.18 5.20 3.79
C ALA A 92 -4.92 5.86 4.38
N ALA A 93 -4.42 6.93 3.75
CA ALA A 93 -3.25 7.65 4.23
C ALA A 93 -3.47 8.28 5.62
N LYS A 94 -4.66 8.79 5.92
CA LYS A 94 -5.01 9.30 7.26
C LYS A 94 -4.98 8.21 8.33
N LEU A 95 -5.38 6.97 8.01
CA LEU A 95 -5.30 5.85 8.95
C LEU A 95 -3.84 5.52 9.29
N ILE A 96 -2.94 5.58 8.31
CA ILE A 96 -1.48 5.44 8.53
C ILE A 96 -0.97 6.57 9.42
N ALA A 97 -1.25 7.82 9.06
CA ALA A 97 -0.79 8.99 9.81
C ALA A 97 -1.31 9.00 11.27
N ALA A 98 -2.49 8.43 11.52
CA ALA A 98 -3.07 8.29 12.84
C ALA A 98 -2.58 7.05 13.63
N GLY A 99 -1.67 6.25 13.08
CA GLY A 99 -1.18 5.01 13.71
C GLY A 99 -2.24 3.90 13.84
N LYS A 100 -3.35 4.01 13.10
CA LYS A 100 -4.44 3.03 13.08
C LYS A 100 -4.16 1.87 12.13
N ALA A 101 -3.23 2.05 11.21
CA ALA A 101 -2.71 1.03 10.31
C ALA A 101 -1.20 1.24 10.13
N ASP A 102 -0.50 0.16 9.79
CA ASP A 102 0.95 0.17 9.64
C ASP A 102 1.36 0.40 8.17
N ARG A 103 0.58 -0.16 7.24
CA ARG A 103 0.80 0.01 5.80
C ARG A 103 -0.51 0.09 5.01
N ALA A 104 -0.46 0.65 3.80
CA ALA A 104 -1.59 0.67 2.88
C ALA A 104 -1.24 0.16 1.47
N LEU A 105 -2.15 -0.60 0.88
CA LEU A 105 -2.09 -1.04 -0.52
C LEU A 105 -3.19 -0.34 -1.31
N LEU A 106 -2.81 0.47 -2.31
CA LEU A 106 -3.75 1.22 -3.13
C LEU A 106 -3.72 0.76 -4.58
N ILE A 107 -4.88 0.55 -5.19
CA ILE A 107 -4.98 0.07 -6.57
C ILE A 107 -5.85 1.00 -7.40
N CYS A 108 -5.29 1.60 -8.45
CA CYS A 108 -6.09 2.27 -9.47
C CYS A 108 -5.72 1.81 -10.87
N GLY A 109 -6.17 2.52 -11.91
CA GLY A 109 -5.78 2.21 -13.29
C GLY A 109 -4.25 2.14 -13.47
N THR A 110 -3.52 3.16 -13.03
CA THR A 110 -2.05 3.25 -13.20
C THR A 110 -1.24 3.16 -11.90
N GLY A 111 -1.89 3.29 -10.74
CA GLY A 111 -1.25 3.48 -9.43
C GLY A 111 -0.81 4.92 -9.15
N LEU A 112 -0.69 5.77 -10.18
CA LEU A 112 -0.10 7.11 -10.05
C LEU A 112 -0.98 8.08 -9.26
N GLY A 113 -2.27 8.17 -9.58
CA GLY A 113 -3.18 9.15 -8.96
C GLY A 113 -3.34 8.93 -7.46
N VAL A 114 -3.46 7.66 -7.05
CA VAL A 114 -3.57 7.29 -5.63
C VAL A 114 -2.26 7.56 -4.88
N ALA A 115 -1.09 7.31 -5.49
CA ALA A 115 0.20 7.68 -4.89
C ALA A 115 0.35 9.19 -4.72
N ILE A 116 0.00 9.99 -5.73
CA ILE A 116 0.03 11.46 -5.66
C ILE A 116 -0.88 11.96 -4.53
N SER A 117 -2.08 11.39 -4.40
CA SER A 117 -3.07 11.80 -3.40
C SER A 117 -2.64 11.42 -1.98
N ALA A 118 -2.15 10.20 -1.78
CA ALA A 118 -1.70 9.72 -0.47
C ALA A 118 -0.49 10.52 0.06
N ASN A 119 0.45 10.89 -0.81
CA ASN A 119 1.61 11.72 -0.44
C ASN A 119 1.25 13.15 0.01
N LYS A 120 0.00 13.61 -0.21
CA LYS A 120 -0.45 14.92 0.32
C LYS A 120 -0.76 14.87 1.82
N VAL A 121 -0.87 13.69 2.41
CA VAL A 121 -1.06 13.53 3.86
C VAL A 121 0.31 13.59 4.54
N THR A 122 0.49 14.56 5.44
CA THR A 122 1.74 14.75 6.18
C THR A 122 2.12 13.48 6.94
N GLY A 123 3.40 13.09 6.83
CA GLY A 123 3.93 11.89 7.48
C GLY A 123 3.75 10.59 6.68
N VAL A 124 3.07 10.63 5.52
CA VAL A 124 2.85 9.46 4.66
C VAL A 124 3.74 9.52 3.43
N ARG A 125 4.36 8.39 3.10
CA ARG A 125 5.15 8.18 1.88
C ARG A 125 4.51 7.08 1.05
N ALA A 126 4.09 7.43 -0.15
CA ALA A 126 3.43 6.53 -1.09
C ALA A 126 4.22 6.43 -2.40
N VAL A 127 4.32 5.22 -2.93
CA VAL A 127 5.03 4.96 -4.20
C VAL A 127 4.19 4.11 -5.13
N THR A 128 4.34 4.32 -6.44
CA THR A 128 3.91 3.34 -7.44
C THR A 128 5.10 2.47 -7.81
N ALA A 129 5.00 1.15 -7.62
CA ALA A 129 6.08 0.22 -7.92
C ALA A 129 5.52 -1.02 -8.63
N HIS A 130 6.09 -1.37 -9.78
CA HIS A 130 5.60 -2.42 -10.68
C HIS A 130 6.63 -3.53 -10.92
N ASP A 131 7.68 -3.57 -10.12
CA ASP A 131 8.76 -4.56 -10.16
C ASP A 131 9.32 -4.79 -8.75
N SER A 132 9.94 -5.96 -8.54
CA SER A 132 10.44 -6.39 -7.23
C SER A 132 11.50 -5.45 -6.65
N PHE A 133 12.36 -4.89 -7.49
CA PHE A 133 13.42 -3.99 -7.02
C PHE A 133 12.84 -2.69 -6.48
N SER A 134 11.91 -2.07 -7.21
CA SER A 134 11.21 -0.87 -6.76
C SER A 134 10.42 -1.13 -5.47
N VAL A 135 9.79 -2.31 -5.32
CA VAL A 135 9.06 -2.69 -4.10
C VAL A 135 10.00 -2.87 -2.90
N GLU A 136 11.15 -3.51 -3.10
CA GLU A 136 12.18 -3.64 -2.06
C GLU A 136 12.68 -2.28 -1.61
N ARG A 137 13.10 -1.43 -2.56
CA ARG A 137 13.64 -0.09 -2.27
C ARG A 137 12.59 0.85 -1.69
N ALA A 138 11.31 0.65 -2.00
CA ALA A 138 10.21 1.38 -1.37
C ALA A 138 10.25 1.24 0.16
N VAL A 139 10.49 0.03 0.67
CA VAL A 139 10.57 -0.20 2.11
C VAL A 139 11.97 0.11 2.62
N LEU A 140 12.99 -0.53 2.07
CA LEU A 140 14.35 -0.54 2.65
C LEU A 140 15.09 0.80 2.54
N SER A 141 14.73 1.67 1.58
CA SER A 141 15.33 3.02 1.51
C SER A 141 14.38 4.13 1.94
N ASN A 142 13.11 4.01 1.53
CA ASN A 142 12.20 5.14 1.61
C ASN A 142 11.23 5.02 2.78
N ASP A 143 11.24 3.90 3.51
CA ASP A 143 10.26 3.60 4.56
C ASP A 143 8.82 3.88 4.08
N ALA A 144 8.51 3.51 2.83
CA ALA A 144 7.23 3.87 2.22
C ALA A 144 6.12 3.00 2.80
N GLN A 145 5.22 3.62 3.55
CA GLN A 145 4.10 2.93 4.19
C GLN A 145 3.02 2.54 3.17
N VAL A 146 2.97 3.21 2.01
CA VAL A 146 1.92 3.01 1.02
C VAL A 146 2.49 2.51 -0.30
N LEU A 147 2.07 1.30 -0.71
CA LEU A 147 2.37 0.72 -2.02
C LEU A 147 1.17 0.92 -2.96
N CYS A 148 1.41 1.45 -4.15
CA CYS A 148 0.38 1.68 -5.17
C CYS A 148 0.63 0.82 -6.41
N LEU A 149 -0.41 0.15 -6.89
CA LEU A 149 -0.37 -0.73 -8.08
C LEU A 149 -1.36 -0.26 -9.16
N GLY A 150 -1.04 -0.56 -10.41
CA GLY A 150 -1.83 -0.19 -11.58
C GLY A 150 -2.48 -1.40 -12.23
N GLN A 151 -3.80 -1.59 -12.06
CA GLN A 151 -4.53 -2.72 -12.64
C GLN A 151 -4.47 -2.75 -14.18
N ARG A 152 -4.37 -1.59 -14.83
CA ARG A 152 -4.24 -1.50 -16.31
C ARG A 152 -2.80 -1.62 -16.79
N VAL A 153 -1.83 -1.74 -15.88
CA VAL A 153 -0.38 -1.69 -16.19
C VAL A 153 0.28 -3.03 -15.94
N ILE A 154 -0.03 -3.70 -14.84
CA ILE A 154 0.56 -5.00 -14.47
C ILE A 154 -0.49 -6.11 -14.40
N GLY A 155 -0.07 -7.35 -14.66
CA GLY A 155 -0.91 -8.54 -14.48
C GLY A 155 -1.16 -8.87 -13.01
N LEU A 156 -2.29 -9.53 -12.73
CA LEU A 156 -2.72 -9.84 -11.35
C LEU A 156 -1.70 -10.70 -10.61
N GLU A 157 -1.14 -11.72 -11.26
CA GLU A 157 -0.15 -12.60 -10.62
C GLU A 157 1.14 -11.86 -10.24
N LEU A 158 1.56 -10.88 -11.05
CA LEU A 158 2.66 -10.00 -10.70
C LEU A 158 2.27 -9.13 -9.49
N ALA A 159 1.08 -8.53 -9.50
CA ALA A 159 0.58 -7.74 -8.37
C ALA A 159 0.55 -8.55 -7.05
N ARG A 160 0.11 -9.82 -7.09
CA ARG A 160 0.11 -10.75 -5.95
C ARG A 160 1.53 -11.01 -5.45
N ARG A 161 2.47 -11.28 -6.37
CA ARG A 161 3.89 -11.49 -6.04
C ARG A 161 4.49 -10.27 -5.36
N LEU A 162 4.35 -9.09 -5.97
CA LEU A 162 4.88 -7.84 -5.46
C LEU A 162 4.31 -7.49 -4.08
N THR A 163 3.01 -7.70 -3.87
CA THR A 163 2.36 -7.49 -2.57
C THR A 163 2.95 -8.43 -1.51
N ARG A 164 3.22 -9.69 -1.85
CA ARG A 164 3.81 -10.68 -0.92
C ARG A 164 5.26 -10.34 -0.56
N GLU A 165 6.05 -9.91 -1.54
CA GLU A 165 7.44 -9.46 -1.35
C GLU A 165 7.46 -8.22 -0.45
N TRP A 166 6.61 -7.24 -0.72
CA TRP A 166 6.46 -6.02 0.06
C TRP A 166 6.24 -6.29 1.56
N LEU A 167 5.33 -7.22 1.91
CA LEU A 167 5.09 -7.63 3.30
C LEU A 167 6.31 -8.26 3.99
N GLY A 168 7.29 -8.75 3.22
CA GLY A 168 8.50 -9.40 3.74
C GLY A 168 9.64 -8.45 4.07
N TYR A 169 9.57 -7.20 3.59
CA TYR A 169 10.60 -6.19 3.86
C TYR A 169 10.26 -5.39 5.11
N THR A 170 11.28 -5.00 5.88
CA THR A 170 11.16 -4.13 7.06
C THR A 170 12.24 -3.06 7.00
N PHE A 171 11.86 -1.80 7.23
CA PHE A 171 12.81 -0.69 7.25
C PHE A 171 13.64 -0.71 8.53
N ASP A 172 14.94 -0.44 8.41
CA ASP A 172 15.84 -0.24 9.54
C ASP A 172 16.12 1.26 9.73
N PRO A 173 15.58 1.90 10.79
CA PRO A 173 15.74 3.32 11.04
C PRO A 173 17.17 3.74 11.39
N VAL A 174 18.06 2.79 11.74
CA VAL A 174 19.46 3.08 12.11
C VAL A 174 20.38 3.08 10.89
N SER A 175 20.00 2.40 9.82
CA SER A 175 20.82 2.21 8.61
C SER A 175 21.20 3.50 7.86
N GLY A 176 20.52 4.61 8.13
CA GLY A 176 20.81 5.94 7.56
C GLY A 176 21.59 6.89 8.48
N VAL A 177 21.87 6.47 9.72
CA VAL A 177 22.66 7.26 10.66
C VAL A 177 24.13 6.99 10.35
N VAL A 178 24.84 8.00 9.85
CA VAL A 178 26.30 7.96 9.78
C VAL A 178 26.80 7.92 11.23
N GLU A 179 27.20 6.75 11.71
CA GLU A 179 28.03 6.68 12.91
C GLU A 179 29.32 7.44 12.64
N GLY A 180 29.52 8.57 13.32
CA GLY A 180 30.79 9.29 13.33
C GLY A 180 30.86 10.56 12.49
N CYS A 181 30.12 11.60 12.89
CA CYS A 181 30.73 12.93 12.97
C CYS A 181 30.83 13.28 14.44
N GLY A 182 31.84 12.71 15.11
CA GLY A 182 32.19 13.07 16.47
C GLY A 182 32.61 14.54 16.50
N GLU A 183 31.96 15.30 17.37
CA GLU A 183 32.38 16.64 17.77
C GLU A 183 33.86 16.61 18.18
N GLY A 184 34.72 17.39 17.51
CA GLY A 184 36.11 17.54 17.94
C GLY A 184 37.16 17.68 16.85
N MET A 185 36.93 18.50 15.83
CA MET A 185 38.03 19.17 15.11
C MET A 185 37.49 20.45 14.46
N CYS A 186 37.42 21.51 15.26
CA CYS A 186 37.47 22.89 14.78
C CYS A 186 38.90 23.40 14.99
#